data_AF-A0A7Y4TZN8-F1
#
_entry.id   AF-A0A7Y4TZN8-F1
#
_cell.length_a   1.000
_cell.length_b   1.000
_cell.length_c   1.000
_cell.angle_alpha   90.00
_cell.angle_beta   90.00
_cell.angle_gamma   90.00
#
_symmetry.space_group_name_H-M   'P 1'
#
loop_
_entity.id
_entity.type
_entity.pdbx_description
1 polymer ?
#
loop_
_entity_poly.entity_id
_entity_poly.type
_entity_poly.pdbx_seq_one_letter_code
_entity_poly.pdbx_strand_id
1 'polypeptide(L)'
;MNHSRWKRRALPGLALVLALSPASPLHANDAKTPLAVLNGKSITEDDLATFNRGQITRMHNQIYLTRKQTLDAYLADQLLVQEAKKRGITKEQLVAQEITDKVATPTDAEIEKWYNENKARIGGRGLADVKAQIGAELKNQQQQKRQQEFFQGLRKAADLKVLLKPPVVAMTVEGSPSRGPDNAPVTIVEFSDYQ
;
A
#
# COMPACT_ATOMS: atom_id res chain seq x y z
N MET A 1 63.97 39.74 11.64
CA MET A 1 64.87 40.64 10.90
C MET A 1 65.46 39.92 9.70
N ASN A 2 65.63 40.66 8.59
CA ASN A 2 66.25 40.30 7.29
C ASN A 2 65.49 39.30 6.40
N HIS A 3 64.78 39.76 5.36
CA HIS A 3 65.26 40.18 4.02
C HIS A 3 65.58 38.96 3.14
N SER A 4 65.26 38.85 1.86
CA SER A 4 64.52 39.63 0.86
C SER A 4 64.68 38.86 -0.45
N ARG A 5 63.57 38.64 -1.17
CA ARG A 5 63.42 38.58 -2.65
C ARG A 5 64.31 37.63 -3.48
N TRP A 6 63.65 36.83 -4.33
CA TRP A 6 63.84 36.65 -5.79
C TRP A 6 62.79 35.61 -6.25
N LYS A 7 62.26 35.53 -7.47
CA LYS A 7 62.05 36.42 -8.62
C LYS A 7 60.85 35.78 -9.35
N ARG A 8 59.99 36.61 -9.95
CA ARG A 8 58.83 36.18 -10.75
C ARG A 8 59.29 35.43 -12.00
N ARG A 9 58.66 34.29 -12.30
CA ARG A 9 58.50 33.76 -13.67
C ARG A 9 57.06 33.30 -13.82
N ALA A 10 56.37 33.94 -14.75
CA ALA A 10 55.04 33.58 -15.22
C ALA A 10 55.14 32.56 -16.37
N LEU A 11 53.97 32.01 -16.73
CA LEU A 11 53.57 31.24 -17.94
C LEU A 11 53.11 29.79 -17.60
N PRO A 12 52.20 29.18 -18.39
CA PRO A 12 50.75 29.36 -18.23
C PRO A 12 50.00 28.01 -18.23
N GLY A 13 48.68 28.05 -17.96
CA GLY A 13 47.74 27.07 -18.48
C GLY A 13 47.69 25.70 -17.79
N LEU A 14 46.96 25.62 -16.68
CA LEU A 14 46.37 24.34 -16.27
C LEU A 14 44.95 24.27 -16.87
N ALA A 15 44.79 23.43 -17.88
CA ALA A 15 43.50 23.10 -18.44
C ALA A 15 42.63 22.41 -17.36
N LEU A 16 41.51 23.03 -17.02
CA LEU A 16 40.46 22.44 -16.21
C LEU A 16 39.78 21.34 -17.04
N VAL A 17 40.20 20.09 -16.86
CA VAL A 17 39.46 18.93 -17.38
C VAL A 17 38.21 18.76 -16.50
N LEU A 18 37.08 19.31 -16.95
CA LEU A 18 35.78 18.89 -16.48
C LEU A 18 35.58 17.44 -16.93
N ALA A 19 35.89 16.49 -16.05
CA ALA A 19 35.49 15.10 -16.21
C ALA A 19 33.95 15.05 -16.11
N LEU A 20 33.30 15.13 -17.26
CA LEU A 20 31.89 14.82 -17.40
C LEU A 20 31.77 13.29 -17.26
N SER A 21 31.56 12.81 -16.03
CA SER A 21 31.21 11.41 -15.80
C SER A 21 29.95 11.09 -16.61
N PRO A 22 29.98 10.15 -17.58
CA PRO A 22 28.76 9.71 -18.21
C PRO A 22 27.92 9.02 -17.14
N ALA A 23 26.75 9.61 -16.83
CA ALA A 23 25.73 8.91 -16.07
C ALA A 23 25.39 7.64 -16.84
N SER A 24 25.80 6.48 -16.31
CA SER A 24 25.40 5.20 -16.86
C SER A 24 23.86 5.15 -16.83
N PRO A 25 23.18 4.94 -17.98
CA PRO A 25 21.74 4.76 -17.97
C PRO A 25 21.45 3.47 -17.20
N LEU A 26 20.85 3.58 -16.01
CA LEU A 26 20.31 2.42 -15.33
C LEU A 26 19.16 1.84 -16.19
N HIS A 27 19.38 0.61 -16.65
CA HIS A 27 18.38 -0.43 -16.90
C HIS A 27 17.29 -0.14 -17.94
N ALA A 28 17.69 0.03 -19.20
CA ALA A 28 16.77 -0.14 -20.35
C ALA A 28 17.20 -1.27 -21.31
N ASN A 29 18.37 -1.89 -21.10
CA ASN A 29 18.96 -2.87 -22.03
C ASN A 29 18.95 -4.33 -21.51
N ASP A 30 18.49 -4.59 -20.30
CA ASP A 30 18.59 -5.94 -19.71
C ASP A 30 17.63 -6.95 -20.36
N ALA A 31 16.45 -6.50 -20.81
CA ALA A 31 15.44 -7.36 -21.42
C ALA A 31 15.92 -8.10 -22.69
N LYS A 32 16.88 -7.51 -23.43
CA LYS A 32 17.42 -8.08 -24.68
C LYS A 32 18.77 -8.77 -24.51
N THR A 33 19.33 -8.75 -23.30
CA THR A 33 20.60 -9.44 -23.04
C THR A 33 20.34 -10.94 -22.98
N PRO A 34 21.07 -11.77 -23.74
CA PRO A 34 20.95 -13.22 -23.65
C PRO A 34 21.26 -13.70 -22.23
N LEU A 35 20.30 -14.36 -21.59
CA LEU A 35 20.49 -15.08 -20.32
C LEU A 35 21.01 -16.50 -20.56
N ALA A 36 20.66 -17.08 -21.70
CA ALA A 36 21.17 -18.36 -22.17
C ALA A 36 21.10 -18.47 -23.70
N VAL A 37 21.80 -19.44 -24.28
CA VAL A 37 21.67 -19.80 -25.70
C VAL A 37 21.43 -21.32 -25.81
N LEU A 38 20.34 -21.71 -26.47
CA LEU A 38 19.97 -23.11 -26.68
C LEU A 38 19.90 -23.39 -28.19
N ASN A 39 20.78 -24.24 -28.71
CA ASN A 39 20.85 -24.59 -30.14
C ASN A 39 20.89 -23.36 -31.07
N GLY A 40 21.63 -22.32 -30.68
CA GLY A 40 21.73 -21.06 -31.43
C GLY A 40 20.56 -20.09 -31.21
N LYS A 41 19.50 -20.47 -30.48
CA LYS A 41 18.43 -19.55 -30.05
C LYS A 41 18.81 -18.87 -28.73
N SER A 42 18.84 -17.55 -28.73
CA SER A 42 18.98 -16.75 -27.50
C SER A 42 17.71 -16.85 -26.64
N ILE A 43 17.88 -17.06 -25.34
CA ILE A 43 16.85 -16.99 -24.30
C ILE A 43 17.12 -15.72 -23.50
N THR A 44 16.08 -14.90 -23.34
CA THR A 44 16.15 -13.56 -22.75
C THR A 44 15.24 -13.44 -21.52
N GLU A 45 15.31 -12.31 -20.82
CA GLU A 45 14.39 -12.03 -19.70
C GLU A 45 12.92 -12.01 -20.18
N ASP A 46 12.63 -11.52 -21.39
CA ASP A 46 11.28 -11.49 -21.95
C ASP A 46 10.72 -12.90 -22.22
N ASP A 47 11.57 -13.84 -22.62
CA ASP A 47 11.19 -15.25 -22.80
C ASP A 47 10.78 -15.87 -21.45
N LEU A 48 11.57 -15.61 -20.40
CA LEU A 48 11.27 -16.08 -19.05
C LEU A 48 10.01 -15.40 -18.49
N ALA A 49 9.88 -14.08 -18.66
CA ALA A 49 8.73 -13.29 -18.23
C ALA A 49 7.42 -13.74 -18.91
N THR A 50 7.51 -14.17 -20.17
CA THR A 50 6.38 -14.79 -20.88
C THR A 50 6.05 -16.15 -20.30
N PHE A 51 7.07 -17.00 -20.09
CA PHE A 51 6.89 -18.35 -19.55
C PHE A 51 6.30 -18.36 -18.13
N ASN A 52 6.71 -17.42 -17.28
CA ASN A 52 6.28 -17.33 -15.88
C ASN A 52 5.29 -16.16 -15.61
N ARG A 53 4.64 -15.62 -16.65
CA ARG A 53 3.77 -14.42 -16.58
C ARG A 53 2.76 -14.46 -15.44
N GLY A 54 2.13 -15.62 -15.21
CA GLY A 54 1.18 -15.81 -14.12
C GLY A 54 1.82 -15.66 -12.73
N GLN A 55 3.04 -16.18 -12.54
CA GLN A 55 3.79 -16.03 -11.29
C GLN A 55 4.22 -14.58 -11.07
N ILE A 56 4.78 -13.92 -12.09
CA ILE A 56 5.15 -12.50 -12.01
C ILE A 56 3.93 -11.64 -11.67
N THR A 57 2.79 -11.89 -12.32
CA THR A 57 1.54 -11.18 -12.06
C THR A 57 1.07 -11.37 -10.61
N ARG A 58 1.15 -12.59 -10.07
CA ARG A 58 0.84 -12.85 -8.66
C ARG A 58 1.77 -12.08 -7.72
N MET A 59 3.07 -12.05 -8.01
CA MET A 59 4.05 -11.30 -7.21
C MET A 59 3.82 -9.79 -7.26
N HIS A 60 3.53 -9.23 -8.45
CA HIS A 60 3.16 -7.82 -8.58
C HIS A 60 1.89 -7.47 -7.80
N ASN A 61 0.88 -8.35 -7.82
CA ASN A 61 -0.32 -8.19 -7.00
C ASN A 61 0.00 -8.21 -5.51
N GLN A 62 0.84 -9.15 -5.06
CA GLN A 62 1.29 -9.20 -3.65
C GLN A 62 2.00 -7.91 -3.25
N ILE A 63 2.96 -7.44 -4.07
CA ILE A 63 3.67 -6.17 -3.85
C ILE A 63 2.69 -5.00 -3.74
N TYR A 64 1.73 -4.93 -4.65
CA TYR A 64 0.72 -3.88 -4.62
C TYR A 64 -0.14 -3.93 -3.35
N LEU A 65 -0.65 -5.11 -2.98
CA LEU A 65 -1.47 -5.27 -1.77
C LEU A 65 -0.69 -4.91 -0.50
N THR A 66 0.56 -5.34 -0.39
CA THR A 66 1.44 -4.96 0.72
C THR A 66 1.66 -3.45 0.75
N ARG A 67 2.03 -2.83 -0.38
CA ARG A 67 2.22 -1.38 -0.46
C ARG A 67 0.94 -0.61 -0.09
N LYS A 68 -0.22 -1.08 -0.56
CA LYS A 68 -1.52 -0.48 -0.26
C LYS A 68 -1.80 -0.54 1.25
N GLN A 69 -1.67 -1.71 1.86
CA GLN A 69 -1.89 -1.90 3.29
C GLN A 69 -0.93 -1.03 4.13
N THR A 70 0.36 -0.99 3.77
CA THR A 70 1.35 -0.15 4.45
C THR A 70 1.04 1.33 4.29
N LEU A 71 0.67 1.77 3.08
CA LEU A 71 0.29 3.16 2.82
C LEU A 71 -0.94 3.57 3.63
N ASP A 72 -1.98 2.72 3.67
CA ASP A 72 -3.19 3.01 4.42
C ASP A 72 -2.90 3.10 5.93
N ALA A 73 -2.08 2.22 6.49
CA ALA A 73 -1.66 2.28 7.90
C ALA A 73 -0.84 3.54 8.20
N TYR A 74 0.11 3.89 7.32
CA TYR A 74 0.93 5.08 7.47
C TYR A 74 0.07 6.36 7.41
N LEU A 75 -0.85 6.46 6.46
CA LEU A 75 -1.76 7.59 6.33
C LEU A 75 -2.67 7.72 7.56
N ALA A 76 -3.17 6.63 8.11
CA ALA A 76 -3.96 6.65 9.34
C ALA A 76 -3.16 7.25 10.52
N ASP A 77 -1.91 6.83 10.70
CA ASP A 77 -1.03 7.40 11.73
C ASP A 77 -0.76 8.89 11.50
N GLN A 78 -0.45 9.29 10.26
CA GLN A 78 -0.19 10.70 9.92
C GLN A 78 -1.41 11.59 10.16
N LEU A 79 -2.61 11.09 9.85
CA LEU A 79 -3.85 11.81 10.14
C LEU A 79 -4.06 12.03 11.65
N LEU A 80 -3.73 11.02 12.48
CA LEU A 80 -3.74 11.19 13.93
C LEU A 80 -2.71 12.21 14.42
N VAL A 81 -1.47 12.14 13.91
CA VAL A 81 -0.42 13.12 14.26
C VAL A 81 -0.88 14.54 13.95
N GLN A 82 -1.43 14.76 12.76
CA GLN A 82 -1.89 16.07 12.32
C GLN A 82 -3.06 16.57 13.14
N GLU A 83 -4.07 15.73 13.41
CA GLU A 83 -5.22 16.13 14.20
C GLU A 83 -4.85 16.37 15.68
N ALA A 84 -4.01 15.53 16.26
CA ALA A 84 -3.52 15.70 17.63
C ALA A 84 -2.74 17.02 17.76
N LYS A 85 -1.85 17.32 16.79
CA LYS A 85 -1.13 18.59 16.71
C LYS A 85 -2.07 19.78 16.57
N LYS A 86 -3.10 19.68 15.73
CA LYS A 86 -4.12 20.73 15.54
C LYS A 86 -4.87 21.03 16.84
N ARG A 87 -5.07 20.02 17.69
CA ARG A 87 -5.75 20.14 18.99
C ARG A 87 -4.81 20.40 20.16
N GLY A 88 -3.49 20.41 19.95
CA GLY A 88 -2.51 20.59 21.01
C GLY A 88 -2.45 19.44 22.03
N ILE A 89 -2.80 18.21 21.63
CA ILE A 89 -2.78 17.02 22.48
C ILE A 89 -1.91 15.91 21.88
N THR A 90 -1.64 14.86 22.65
CA THR A 90 -0.96 13.65 22.17
C THR A 90 -1.89 12.76 21.35
N LYS A 91 -1.34 11.83 20.56
CA LYS A 91 -2.14 10.86 19.80
C LYS A 91 -2.97 9.97 20.74
N GLU A 92 -2.38 9.58 21.85
CA GLU A 92 -2.98 8.72 22.86
C GLU A 92 -4.19 9.42 23.51
N GLN A 93 -4.05 10.70 23.84
CA GLN A 93 -5.16 11.52 24.32
C GLN A 93 -6.25 11.70 23.27
N LEU A 94 -5.89 11.92 22.00
CA LEU A 94 -6.87 12.02 20.92
C LEU A 94 -7.67 10.72 20.77
N VAL A 95 -6.99 9.57 20.78
CA VAL A 95 -7.64 8.25 20.70
C VAL A 95 -8.55 8.01 21.90
N ALA A 96 -8.10 8.32 23.12
CA ALA A 96 -8.94 8.20 24.31
C ALA A 96 -10.21 9.04 24.18
N GLN A 97 -10.08 10.34 23.88
CA GLN A 97 -11.19 11.28 23.80
C GLN A 97 -12.17 10.97 22.66
N GLU A 98 -11.69 10.46 21.53
CA GLU A 98 -12.51 10.26 20.33
C GLU A 98 -13.04 8.84 20.18
N ILE A 99 -12.43 7.86 20.83
CA ILE A 99 -12.78 6.45 20.70
C ILE A 99 -13.14 5.87 22.06
N THR A 100 -12.19 5.76 22.97
CA THR A 100 -12.38 5.00 24.22
C THR A 100 -13.44 5.64 25.13
N ASP A 101 -13.39 6.95 25.33
CA ASP A 101 -14.25 7.68 26.25
C ASP A 101 -15.67 7.89 25.67
N LYS A 102 -15.81 7.75 24.35
CA LYS A 102 -17.11 7.85 23.65
C LYS A 102 -17.87 6.53 23.58
N VAL A 103 -17.27 5.42 24.01
CA VAL A 103 -17.93 4.12 24.01
C VAL A 103 -18.47 3.79 25.39
N ALA A 104 -19.80 3.79 25.48
CA ALA A 104 -20.50 3.42 26.70
C ALA A 104 -20.29 1.94 27.04
N THR A 105 -20.47 1.60 28.31
CA THR A 105 -20.54 0.19 28.71
C THR A 105 -21.88 -0.37 28.23
N PRO A 106 -21.89 -1.54 27.57
CA PRO A 106 -23.13 -2.18 27.11
C PRO A 106 -24.11 -2.39 28.26
N THR A 107 -25.37 -2.08 28.00
CA THR A 107 -26.47 -2.26 28.94
C THR A 107 -26.87 -3.73 29.06
N ASP A 108 -27.51 -4.09 30.17
CA ASP A 108 -28.05 -5.45 30.37
C ASP A 108 -29.00 -5.87 29.25
N ALA A 109 -29.84 -4.94 28.77
CA ALA A 109 -30.76 -5.18 27.66
C ALA A 109 -30.03 -5.50 26.34
N GLU A 110 -28.91 -4.82 26.05
CA GLU A 110 -28.10 -5.11 24.86
C GLU A 110 -27.40 -6.47 24.96
N ILE A 111 -26.91 -6.81 26.15
CA ILE A 111 -26.29 -8.12 26.42
C ILE A 111 -27.32 -9.25 26.28
N GLU A 112 -28.51 -9.07 26.85
CA GLU A 112 -29.62 -10.02 26.73
C GLU A 112 -30.07 -10.21 25.29
N LYS A 113 -30.21 -9.11 24.55
CA LYS A 113 -30.56 -9.15 23.13
C LYS A 113 -29.52 -9.94 22.34
N TRP A 114 -28.24 -9.59 22.49
CA TRP A 114 -27.16 -10.30 21.79
C TRP A 114 -27.16 -11.78 22.16
N TYR A 115 -27.31 -12.12 23.45
CA TYR A 115 -27.37 -13.50 23.92
C TYR A 115 -28.49 -14.26 23.21
N ASN A 116 -29.70 -13.71 23.19
CA ASN A 116 -30.87 -14.32 22.54
C ASN A 116 -30.68 -14.52 21.03
N GLU A 117 -30.10 -13.53 20.33
CA GLU A 117 -29.80 -13.61 18.90
C GLU A 117 -28.68 -14.61 18.57
N ASN A 118 -27.78 -14.88 19.52
CA ASN A 118 -26.57 -15.68 19.30
C ASN A 118 -26.57 -17.03 20.03
N LYS A 119 -27.66 -17.45 20.70
CA LYS A 119 -27.73 -18.67 21.55
C LYS A 119 -27.12 -19.91 20.93
N ALA A 120 -27.37 -20.15 19.64
CA ALA A 120 -26.84 -21.30 18.91
C ALA A 120 -25.29 -21.34 18.90
N ARG A 121 -24.63 -20.18 18.88
CA ARG A 121 -23.17 -20.05 18.87
C ARG A 121 -22.54 -20.25 20.25
N ILE A 122 -23.32 -20.14 21.33
CA ILE A 122 -22.81 -20.12 22.71
C ILE A 122 -22.85 -21.50 23.38
N GLY A 123 -23.31 -22.53 22.66
CA GLY A 123 -23.24 -23.93 23.09
C GLY A 123 -24.13 -24.26 24.30
N GLY A 124 -25.22 -23.52 24.51
CA GLY A 124 -26.16 -23.78 25.61
C GLY A 124 -25.74 -23.26 26.99
N ARG A 125 -24.62 -22.51 27.09
CA ARG A 125 -24.22 -21.83 28.35
C ARG A 125 -25.26 -20.80 28.77
N GLY A 126 -25.53 -20.68 30.07
CA GLY A 126 -26.51 -19.74 30.61
C GLY A 126 -26.04 -18.29 30.50
N LEU A 127 -26.98 -17.34 30.38
CA LEU A 127 -26.67 -15.91 30.27
C LEU A 127 -25.77 -15.41 31.41
N ALA A 128 -26.04 -15.84 32.66
CA ALA A 128 -25.27 -15.44 33.82
C ALA A 128 -23.77 -15.80 33.69
N ASP A 129 -23.48 -16.95 33.08
CA ASP A 129 -22.11 -17.46 32.92
C ASP A 129 -21.32 -16.67 31.86
N VAL A 130 -22.02 -16.07 30.89
CA VAL A 130 -21.40 -15.41 29.72
C VAL A 130 -21.63 -13.91 29.68
N LYS A 131 -22.39 -13.33 30.61
CA LYS A 131 -22.77 -11.91 30.61
C LYS A 131 -21.55 -10.98 30.48
N ALA A 132 -20.51 -11.23 31.27
CA ALA A 132 -19.28 -10.43 31.23
C ALA A 132 -18.53 -10.57 29.89
N GLN A 133 -18.48 -11.79 29.33
CA GLN A 133 -17.85 -12.05 28.04
C GLN A 133 -18.60 -11.32 26.90
N ILE A 134 -19.93 -11.36 26.92
CA ILE A 134 -20.77 -10.67 25.94
C ILE A 134 -20.62 -9.16 26.07
N GLY A 135 -20.62 -8.63 27.30
CA GLY A 135 -20.40 -7.21 27.54
C GLY A 135 -19.04 -6.72 27.01
N ALA A 136 -17.97 -7.49 27.23
CA ALA A 136 -16.66 -7.17 26.70
C ALA A 136 -16.64 -7.20 25.15
N GLU A 137 -17.26 -8.21 24.55
CA GLU A 137 -17.35 -8.35 23.09
C GLU A 137 -18.13 -7.18 22.47
N LEU A 138 -19.30 -6.85 23.01
CA LEU A 138 -20.11 -5.71 22.55
C LEU A 138 -19.35 -4.39 22.68
N LYS A 139 -18.65 -4.18 23.80
CA LYS A 139 -17.81 -2.99 24.00
C LYS A 139 -16.69 -2.92 22.97
N ASN A 140 -16.00 -4.03 22.70
CA ASN A 140 -14.94 -4.10 21.69
C ASN A 140 -15.48 -3.79 20.29
N GLN A 141 -16.64 -4.34 19.93
CA GLN A 141 -17.28 -4.05 18.64
C GLN A 141 -17.67 -2.58 18.50
N GLN A 142 -18.23 -1.97 19.56
CA GLN A 142 -18.54 -0.54 19.58
C GLN A 142 -17.28 0.33 19.44
N GLN A 143 -16.18 -0.04 20.13
CA GLN A 143 -14.89 0.63 19.98
C GLN A 143 -14.33 0.52 18.56
N GLN A 144 -14.35 -0.67 17.95
CA GLN A 144 -13.91 -0.86 16.56
C GLN A 144 -14.74 -0.02 15.58
N LYS A 145 -16.06 0.00 15.75
CA LYS A 145 -16.95 0.82 14.92
C LYS A 145 -16.64 2.31 15.07
N ARG A 146 -16.54 2.81 16.31
CA ARG A 146 -16.23 4.21 16.59
C ARG A 146 -14.87 4.62 16.03
N GLN A 147 -13.88 3.73 16.17
CA GLN A 147 -12.56 3.90 15.57
C GLN A 147 -12.65 4.05 14.05
N GLN A 148 -13.35 3.13 13.36
CA GLN A 148 -13.54 3.19 11.92
C GLN A 148 -14.20 4.51 11.48
N GLU A 149 -15.28 4.92 12.16
CA GLU A 149 -15.98 6.17 11.88
C GLU A 149 -15.07 7.39 12.07
N PHE A 150 -14.29 7.42 13.14
CA PHE A 150 -13.36 8.51 13.42
C PHE A 150 -12.29 8.62 12.33
N PHE A 151 -11.62 7.52 11.98
CA PHE A 151 -10.61 7.52 10.91
C PHE A 151 -11.20 7.85 9.53
N GLN A 152 -12.42 7.38 9.22
CA GLN A 152 -13.12 7.80 8.01
C GLN A 152 -13.40 9.30 8.00
N GLY A 153 -13.77 9.87 9.15
CA GLY A 153 -13.94 11.31 9.34
C GLY A 153 -12.64 12.08 9.05
N LEU A 154 -11.52 11.66 9.67
CA LEU A 154 -10.21 12.26 9.43
C LEU A 154 -9.82 12.21 7.95
N ARG A 155 -10.03 11.06 7.30
CA ARG A 155 -9.70 10.89 5.88
C ARG A 155 -10.55 11.78 4.97
N LYS A 156 -11.83 11.96 5.27
CA LYS A 156 -12.73 12.85 4.53
C LYS A 156 -12.40 14.34 4.72
N ALA A 157 -11.91 14.70 5.91
CA ALA A 157 -11.54 16.08 6.23
C ALA A 157 -10.16 16.48 5.67
N ALA A 158 -9.33 15.50 5.28
CA ALA A 158 -8.02 15.74 4.72
C ALA A 158 -8.05 15.91 3.19
N ASP A 159 -7.21 16.81 2.67
CA ASP A 159 -6.91 16.87 1.24
C ASP A 159 -5.95 15.73 0.86
N LEU A 160 -6.51 14.52 0.71
CA LEU A 160 -5.74 13.29 0.48
C LEU A 160 -5.94 12.77 -0.95
N LYS A 161 -4.85 12.70 -1.72
CA LYS A 161 -4.81 12.05 -3.04
C LYS A 161 -3.91 10.82 -3.01
N VAL A 162 -4.51 9.64 -3.16
CA VAL A 162 -3.75 8.38 -3.26
C VAL A 162 -3.41 8.10 -4.72
N LEU A 163 -2.11 8.01 -5.02
CA LEU A 163 -1.59 7.79 -6.39
C LEU A 163 -1.06 6.37 -6.62
N LEU A 164 -1.22 5.46 -5.64
CA LEU A 164 -0.81 4.07 -5.78
C LEU A 164 -1.67 3.37 -6.84
N LYS A 165 -1.03 2.89 -7.90
CA LYS A 165 -1.71 2.23 -9.03
C LYS A 165 -1.73 0.71 -8.85
N PRO A 166 -2.86 0.03 -9.10
CA PRO A 166 -2.90 -1.43 -9.18
C PRO A 166 -2.09 -1.92 -10.39
N PRO A 167 -1.52 -3.15 -10.34
CA PRO A 167 -0.88 -3.75 -11.48
C PRO A 167 -1.92 -4.03 -12.57
N VAL A 168 -1.58 -3.72 -13.81
CA VAL A 168 -2.42 -3.99 -15.00
C VAL A 168 -1.76 -5.10 -15.79
N VAL A 169 -2.56 -6.08 -16.22
CA VAL A 169 -2.10 -7.14 -17.12
C VAL A 169 -2.45 -6.74 -18.54
N ALA A 170 -1.44 -6.53 -19.38
CA ALA A 170 -1.66 -6.38 -20.80
C ALA A 170 -2.08 -7.74 -21.38
N MET A 171 -3.29 -7.79 -21.93
CA MET A 171 -3.84 -8.97 -22.59
C MET A 171 -3.97 -8.69 -24.07
N THR A 172 -3.34 -9.53 -24.90
CA THR A 172 -3.58 -9.56 -26.34
C THR A 172 -4.92 -10.23 -26.60
N VAL A 173 -5.89 -9.47 -27.11
CA VAL A 173 -7.22 -9.93 -27.53
C VAL A 173 -7.36 -9.98 -29.06
N GLU A 174 -6.24 -9.90 -29.79
CA GLU A 174 -6.21 -9.89 -31.25
C GLU A 174 -6.88 -11.16 -31.81
N GLY A 175 -7.83 -10.99 -32.74
CA GLY A 175 -8.63 -12.07 -33.30
C GLY A 175 -9.74 -12.63 -32.39
N SER A 176 -9.90 -12.12 -31.16
CA SER A 176 -11.00 -12.52 -30.27
C SER A 176 -12.29 -11.77 -30.61
N PRO A 177 -13.48 -12.40 -30.50
CA PRO A 177 -14.75 -11.69 -30.61
C PRO A 177 -14.82 -10.55 -29.58
N SER A 178 -15.11 -9.33 -30.02
CA SER A 178 -15.20 -8.15 -29.17
C SER A 178 -16.55 -7.45 -29.31
N ARG A 179 -16.94 -6.72 -28.27
CA ARG A 179 -18.10 -5.82 -28.28
C ARG A 179 -17.69 -4.47 -27.70
N GLY A 180 -18.04 -3.41 -28.43
CA GLY A 180 -17.70 -2.03 -28.07
C GLY A 180 -16.60 -1.43 -28.94
N PRO A 181 -16.25 -0.15 -28.71
CA PRO A 181 -15.23 0.54 -29.49
C PRO A 181 -13.81 0.13 -29.05
N ASP A 182 -12.87 0.11 -29.99
CA ASP A 182 -11.47 -0.27 -29.75
C ASP A 182 -10.76 0.61 -28.71
N ASN A 183 -11.23 1.86 -28.51
CA ASN A 183 -10.68 2.82 -27.56
C ASN A 183 -11.49 2.92 -26.26
N ALA A 184 -12.22 1.87 -25.88
CA ALA A 184 -12.96 1.84 -24.63
C ALA A 184 -12.03 2.08 -23.41
N PRO A 185 -12.43 2.90 -22.42
CA PRO A 185 -11.61 3.18 -21.24
C PRO A 185 -11.46 1.97 -20.30
N VAL A 186 -12.31 0.95 -20.46
CA VAL A 186 -12.29 -0.31 -19.70
C VAL A 186 -12.52 -1.46 -20.66
N THR A 187 -11.65 -2.46 -20.61
CA THR A 187 -11.78 -3.72 -21.37
C THR A 187 -11.98 -4.87 -20.38
N ILE A 188 -13.04 -5.64 -20.55
CA ILE A 188 -13.31 -6.86 -19.77
C ILE A 188 -13.03 -8.05 -20.68
N VAL A 189 -12.21 -8.98 -20.21
CA VAL A 189 -11.89 -10.23 -20.93
C VAL A 189 -12.54 -11.38 -20.17
N GLU A 190 -13.41 -12.12 -20.84
CA GLU A 190 -14.02 -13.34 -20.32
C GLU A 190 -13.25 -14.57 -20.81
N PHE A 191 -13.00 -15.52 -19.92
CA PHE A 191 -12.43 -16.82 -20.26
C PHE A 191 -13.50 -17.88 -20.08
N SER A 192 -14.02 -18.42 -21.19
CA SER A 192 -14.91 -19.59 -21.16
C SER A 192 -14.08 -20.83 -21.44
N ASP A 193 -13.82 -21.63 -20.40
CA ASP A 193 -13.30 -22.99 -20.55
C ASP A 193 -14.51 -23.92 -20.71
N TYR A 194 -14.71 -24.48 -21.90
CA TYR A 194 -15.73 -25.49 -22.15
C TYR A 194 -15.02 -26.86 -22.14
N GLN A 195 -15.35 -27.69 -21.14
CA GLN A 195 -15.06 -29.12 -21.17
C GLN A 195 -16.19 -29.88 -21.87
#